data_AF-A3MXH3-F1
#
_entry.id   AF-A3MXH3-F1
#
_cell.length_a   1.000
_cell.length_b   1.000
_cell.length_c   1.000
_cell.angle_alpha   90.00
_cell.angle_beta   90.00
_cell.angle_gamma   90.00
#
_symmetry.space_group_name_H-M   'P 1'
#
loop_
_entity.id
_entity.type
_entity.pdbx_description
1 polymer ?
#
loop_
_entity_poly.entity_id
_entity_poly.type
_entity_poly.pdbx_seq_one_letter_code
_entity_poly.pdbx_strand_id
1 'polypeptide(L)'
;MQFLRVVLRTCPKVPRDAYAHLGFHMRNGHVIHLVATPRGVERVVAKCDECVFYQLASSGYIFGGVKLGEGRITIVVTGNGAVKRVLRNSPQVVKVEEVSYKNLVLTEKQRDALLHLAMGKGAGDLAKELGVSRVAALKLIRRALKKVALLV
;
A
#
# COMPACT_ATOMS: atom_id res chain seq x y z
N MET A 1 -15.89 -6.81 7.50
CA MET A 1 -14.46 -6.77 7.84
C MET A 1 -13.93 -5.35 7.62
N GLN A 2 -13.29 -4.77 8.64
CA GLN A 2 -12.72 -3.41 8.59
C GLN A 2 -11.23 -3.50 8.26
N PHE A 3 -10.69 -2.56 7.49
CA PHE A 3 -9.26 -2.45 7.22
C PHE A 3 -8.74 -1.12 7.76
N LEU A 4 -7.44 -1.07 8.05
CA LEU A 4 -6.76 0.11 8.55
C LEU A 4 -5.60 0.45 7.62
N ARG A 5 -5.51 1.70 7.19
CA ARG A 5 -4.30 2.26 6.62
C ARG A 5 -3.46 2.79 7.77
N VAL A 6 -2.26 2.25 7.91
CA VAL A 6 -1.33 2.57 8.98
C VAL A 6 -0.12 3.25 8.37
N VAL A 7 0.20 4.43 8.88
CA VAL A 7 1.42 5.16 8.56
C VAL A 7 2.38 5.01 9.73
N LEU A 8 3.54 4.44 9.45
CA LEU A 8 4.60 4.18 10.40
C LEU A 8 5.82 5.06 10.08
N ARG A 9 6.62 5.38 11.09
CA ARG A 9 7.98 5.90 10.89
C ARG A 9 8.85 4.80 10.26
N THR A 10 9.76 5.18 9.37
CA THR A 10 10.75 4.23 8.84
C THR A 10 11.72 3.78 9.93
N CYS A 11 12.32 2.61 9.72
CA CYS A 11 13.46 2.19 10.53
C CYS A 11 14.58 3.23 10.39
N PRO A 12 15.25 3.63 11.49
CA PRO A 12 16.39 4.55 11.44
C PRO A 12 17.56 4.07 10.55
N LYS A 13 17.64 2.76 10.30
CA LYS A 13 18.64 2.17 9.41
C LYS A 13 18.32 2.31 7.92
N VAL A 14 17.09 2.69 7.56
CA VAL A 14 16.72 2.94 6.17
C VAL A 14 17.34 4.26 5.73
N PRO A 15 18.08 4.31 4.61
CA PRO A 15 18.64 5.53 4.07
C PRO A 15 17.58 6.63 3.89
N ARG A 16 17.93 7.87 4.22
CA ARG A 16 17.00 9.01 4.13
C ARG A 16 16.59 9.34 2.70
N ASP A 17 17.45 9.00 1.73
CA ASP A 17 17.25 9.16 0.29
C ASP A 17 16.48 8.00 -0.36
N ALA A 18 16.07 6.99 0.42
CA ALA A 18 15.29 5.87 -0.11
C ALA A 18 13.90 6.35 -0.59
N TYR A 19 13.58 6.09 -1.85
CA TYR A 19 12.33 6.54 -2.50
C TYR A 19 11.33 5.41 -2.77
N ALA A 20 11.74 4.15 -2.66
CA ALA A 20 10.84 3.02 -2.82
C ALA A 20 11.25 1.84 -1.93
N HIS A 21 10.25 1.10 -1.45
CA HIS A 21 10.43 -0.19 -0.78
C HIS A 21 10.09 -1.28 -1.78
N LEU A 22 11.09 -2.05 -2.17
CA LEU A 22 10.99 -3.06 -3.22
C LEU A 22 10.52 -4.41 -2.67
N GLY A 23 10.62 -4.58 -1.35
CA GLY A 23 10.24 -5.79 -0.68
C GLY A 23 11.02 -5.99 0.61
N PHE A 24 10.71 -7.08 1.29
CA PHE A 24 11.41 -7.45 2.50
C PHE A 24 11.52 -8.96 2.61
N HIS A 25 12.52 -9.41 3.35
CA HIS A 25 12.69 -10.80 3.72
C HIS A 25 12.87 -10.89 5.23
N MET A 26 12.24 -11.89 5.84
CA MET A 26 12.33 -12.14 7.28
C MET A 26 13.13 -13.41 7.51
N ARG A 27 14.21 -13.31 8.29
CA ARG A 27 15.05 -14.47 8.64
C ARG A 27 15.63 -14.30 10.03
N ASN A 28 15.44 -15.30 10.90
CA ASN A 28 16.03 -15.34 12.25
C ASN A 28 15.76 -14.06 13.07
N GLY A 29 14.52 -13.56 13.12
CA GLY A 29 14.16 -12.32 13.83
C GLY A 29 14.63 -11.01 13.17
N HIS A 30 15.31 -11.09 12.03
CA HIS A 30 15.74 -9.91 11.27
C HIS A 30 14.78 -9.62 10.14
N VAL A 31 14.47 -8.34 9.96
CA VAL A 31 13.87 -7.83 8.73
C VAL A 31 14.97 -7.27 7.86
N ILE A 32 15.03 -7.80 6.64
CA ILE A 32 15.89 -7.34 5.57
C ILE A 32 14.99 -6.54 4.64
N HIS A 33 15.11 -5.23 4.63
CA HIS A 33 14.41 -4.37 3.67
C HIS A 33 15.27 -4.24 2.41
N LEU A 34 14.62 -4.36 1.25
CA LEU A 34 15.19 -3.96 -0.04
C LEU A 34 14.59 -2.60 -0.39
N VAL A 35 15.44 -1.59 -0.50
CA VAL A 35 15.02 -0.22 -0.79
C VAL A 35 15.76 0.32 -2.01
N ALA A 36 15.07 1.11 -2.81
CA ALA A 36 15.69 1.82 -3.92
C ALA A 36 16.15 3.20 -3.43
N THR A 37 17.41 3.53 -3.70
CA THR A 37 18.00 4.85 -3.50
C THR A 37 18.51 5.39 -4.83
N PRO A 38 18.84 6.69 -4.96
CA PRO A 38 19.47 7.24 -6.15
C PRO A 38 20.81 6.58 -6.51
N ARG A 39 21.46 5.92 -5.54
CA ARG A 39 22.76 5.24 -5.69
C ARG A 39 22.64 3.77 -6.07
N GLY A 40 21.42 3.21 -6.05
CA GLY A 40 21.15 1.81 -6.36
C GLY A 40 20.20 1.15 -5.37
N VAL A 41 20.11 -0.19 -5.45
CA VAL A 41 19.31 -0.98 -4.50
C VAL A 41 20.15 -1.27 -3.26
N GLU A 42 19.65 -0.89 -2.10
CA GLU A 42 20.30 -1.13 -0.82
C GLU A 42 19.55 -2.18 0.00
N ARG A 43 20.34 -3.03 0.69
CA ARG A 43 19.85 -4.06 1.59
C ARG A 43 20.04 -3.60 3.04
N VAL A 44 18.95 -3.26 3.71
CA VAL A 44 18.95 -2.76 5.08
C VAL A 44 18.56 -3.87 6.04
N VAL A 45 19.48 -4.27 6.93
CA VAL A 45 19.24 -5.34 7.90
C VAL A 45 19.04 -4.77 9.30
N ALA A 46 17.86 -5.03 9.88
CA ALA A 46 17.53 -4.61 11.23
C ALA A 46 16.97 -5.79 12.03
N LYS A 47 17.48 -5.97 13.25
CA LYS A 47 16.82 -6.80 14.26
C LYS A 47 15.59 -6.04 14.73
N CYS A 48 14.41 -6.62 14.54
CA CYS A 48 13.16 -5.87 14.53
C CYS A 48 12.07 -6.54 15.37
N ASP A 49 12.47 -7.27 16.42
CA ASP A 49 11.58 -8.04 17.29
C ASP A 49 10.43 -7.19 17.86
N GLU A 50 10.66 -5.89 18.08
CA GLU A 50 9.66 -4.91 18.55
C GLU A 50 9.11 -3.97 17.46
N CYS A 51 9.48 -4.17 16.20
CA CYS A 51 9.00 -3.34 15.10
C CYS A 51 7.55 -3.71 14.75
N VAL A 52 6.66 -2.71 14.76
CA VAL A 52 5.25 -2.91 14.41
C VAL A 52 5.09 -3.47 13.00
N PHE A 53 5.91 -2.99 12.05
CA PHE A 53 5.91 -3.54 10.69
C PHE A 53 6.22 -5.04 10.69
N TYR A 54 7.23 -5.47 11.44
CA TYR A 54 7.60 -6.88 11.54
C TYR A 54 6.48 -7.73 12.16
N GLN A 55 5.90 -7.27 13.26
CA GLN A 55 4.81 -7.97 13.95
C GLN A 55 3.58 -8.14 13.05
N LEU A 56 3.24 -7.10 12.27
CA LEU A 56 2.11 -7.14 11.34
C LEU A 56 2.41 -7.99 10.09
N ALA A 57 3.64 -7.93 9.56
CA ALA A 57 4.07 -8.69 8.41
C ALA A 57 4.18 -10.20 8.69
N SER A 58 4.83 -10.57 9.81
CA SER A 58 5.02 -11.97 10.23
C SER A 58 3.72 -12.68 10.54
N SER A 59 2.72 -11.95 11.00
CA SER A 59 1.38 -12.49 11.29
C SER A 59 0.45 -12.51 10.07
N GLY A 60 0.92 -12.11 8.88
CA GLY A 60 0.13 -12.12 7.65
C GLY A 60 -1.02 -11.10 7.62
N TYR A 61 -0.94 -10.02 8.42
CA TYR A 61 -2.02 -9.04 8.52
C TYR A 61 -1.96 -7.94 7.45
N ILE A 62 -0.86 -7.84 6.70
CA ILE A 62 -0.66 -6.83 5.65
C ILE A 62 -1.40 -7.24 4.37
N PHE A 63 -2.15 -6.29 3.81
CA PHE A 63 -2.87 -6.41 2.55
C PHE A 63 -2.26 -5.50 1.49
N GLY A 64 -1.91 -6.05 0.34
CA GLY A 64 -1.34 -5.29 -0.78
C GLY A 64 0.14 -4.91 -0.59
N GLY A 65 0.59 -3.88 -1.32
CA GLY A 65 1.96 -3.40 -1.31
C GLY A 65 2.33 -2.59 -0.05
N VAL A 66 3.63 -2.56 0.23
CA VAL A 66 4.22 -1.70 1.25
C VAL A 66 4.77 -0.46 0.55
N LYS A 67 4.30 0.72 0.96
CA LYS A 67 4.75 1.98 0.38
C LYS A 67 5.79 2.62 1.26
N LEU A 68 6.83 3.16 0.64
CA LEU A 68 7.84 3.97 1.30
C LEU A 68 7.91 5.33 0.61
N GLY A 69 7.85 6.38 1.40
CA GLY A 69 8.00 7.74 0.91
C GLY A 69 8.17 8.70 2.08
N GLU A 70 9.00 9.74 1.91
CA GLU A 70 9.19 10.80 2.91
C GLU A 70 9.58 10.28 4.31
N GLY A 71 10.37 9.20 4.39
CA GLY A 71 10.75 8.60 5.67
C GLY A 71 9.57 7.93 6.41
N ARG A 72 8.51 7.53 5.68
CA ARG A 72 7.35 6.83 6.23
C ARG A 72 7.07 5.54 5.49
N ILE A 73 6.62 4.56 6.24
CA ILE A 73 6.08 3.31 5.70
C ILE A 73 4.56 3.41 5.78
N THR A 74 3.88 3.19 4.66
CA THR A 74 2.41 3.07 4.65
C THR A 74 2.03 1.66 4.25
N ILE A 75 1.19 1.04 5.09
CA ILE A 75 0.65 -0.31 4.87
C ILE A 75 -0.86 -0.31 5.08
N VAL A 76 -1.54 -1.27 4.47
CA VAL A 76 -2.93 -1.58 4.79
C VAL A 76 -2.95 -2.90 5.56
N VAL A 77 -3.71 -2.95 6.65
CA VAL A 77 -3.84 -4.14 7.50
C VAL A 77 -5.30 -4.45 7.84
N THR A 78 -5.56 -5.69 8.24
CA THR A 78 -6.88 -6.05 8.79
C THR A 78 -7.14 -5.33 10.13
N GLY A 79 -8.35 -4.81 10.33
CA GLY A 79 -8.74 -4.02 11.51
C GLY A 79 -9.24 -4.86 12.68
N ASN A 80 -8.60 -5.98 12.99
CA ASN A 80 -9.02 -6.88 14.07
C ASN A 80 -8.45 -6.44 15.44
N GLY A 81 -8.90 -7.09 16.52
CA GLY A 81 -8.48 -6.74 17.89
C GLY A 81 -6.98 -6.92 18.16
N ALA A 82 -6.34 -7.92 17.54
CA ALA A 82 -4.91 -8.16 17.68
C ALA A 82 -4.09 -7.04 17.02
N VAL A 83 -4.45 -6.64 15.81
CA VAL A 83 -3.81 -5.52 15.10
C VAL A 83 -4.01 -4.21 15.88
N LYS A 84 -5.22 -3.93 16.35
CA LYS A 84 -5.48 -2.72 17.16
C LYS A 84 -4.63 -2.68 18.43
N ARG A 85 -4.36 -3.83 19.05
CA ARG A 85 -3.47 -3.95 20.22
C ARG A 85 -2.02 -3.63 19.89
N VAL A 86 -1.51 -4.17 18.76
CA VAL A 86 -0.15 -3.86 18.26
C VAL A 86 0.02 -2.36 17.97
N LEU A 87 -1.02 -1.70 17.45
CA LEU A 87 -0.96 -0.29 17.06
C LEU A 87 -1.09 0.70 18.24
N ARG A 88 -1.92 0.40 19.25
CA ARG A 88 -2.39 1.37 20.25
C ARG A 88 -1.28 2.08 21.04
N ASN A 89 -0.15 1.40 21.30
CA ASN A 89 0.91 1.92 22.17
C ASN A 89 2.27 2.02 21.47
N SER A 90 2.31 1.94 20.13
CA SER A 90 3.59 1.96 19.43
C SER A 90 4.03 3.38 19.08
N PRO A 91 5.25 3.80 19.49
CA PRO A 91 5.80 5.10 19.11
C PRO A 91 6.14 5.19 17.61
N GLN A 92 6.12 4.07 16.89
CA GLN A 92 6.34 4.03 15.44
C GLN A 92 5.09 4.45 14.66
N VAL A 93 3.90 4.40 15.26
CA VAL A 93 2.64 4.73 14.58
C VAL A 93 2.48 6.25 14.50
N VAL A 94 2.41 6.77 13.28
CA VAL A 94 2.19 8.20 12.98
C VAL A 94 0.70 8.47 12.78
N LYS A 95 0.01 7.57 12.06
CA LYS A 95 -1.40 7.74 11.72
C LYS A 95 -2.07 6.39 11.49
N VAL A 96 -3.32 6.28 11.90
CA VAL A 96 -4.19 5.15 11.56
C VAL A 96 -5.49 5.72 10.99
N GLU A 97 -5.88 5.24 9.82
CA GLU A 97 -7.11 5.64 9.13
C GLU A 97 -7.93 4.40 8.81
N GLU A 98 -9.25 4.48 8.97
CA GLU A 98 -10.12 3.41 8.54
C GLU A 98 -10.25 3.37 7.02
N VAL A 99 -10.18 2.17 6.47
CA VAL A 99 -10.34 1.92 5.03
C VAL A 99 -11.48 0.93 4.83
N SER A 100 -12.44 1.33 4.00
CA SER A 100 -13.50 0.44 3.55
C SER A 100 -12.92 -0.65 2.64
N TYR A 101 -13.34 -1.91 2.83
CA TYR A 101 -12.98 -3.02 1.94
C TYR A 101 -13.30 -2.72 0.46
N LYS A 102 -14.35 -1.93 0.20
CA LYS A 102 -14.74 -1.50 -1.15
C LYS A 102 -13.65 -0.71 -1.86
N ASN A 103 -12.75 -0.07 -1.12
CA ASN A 103 -11.61 0.69 -1.65
C ASN A 103 -10.36 -0.18 -1.86
N LEU A 104 -10.37 -1.44 -1.43
CA LEU A 104 -9.23 -2.36 -1.52
C LEU A 104 -9.40 -3.40 -2.64
N VAL A 105 -10.59 -3.50 -3.23
CA VAL A 105 -10.87 -4.44 -4.31
C VAL A 105 -11.22 -3.68 -5.57
N LEU A 106 -10.49 -3.93 -6.66
CA LEU A 106 -10.87 -3.51 -8.00
C LEU A 106 -11.97 -4.44 -8.53
N THR A 107 -13.13 -3.87 -8.86
CA THR A 107 -14.18 -4.62 -9.57
C THR A 107 -13.74 -4.93 -11.00
N GLU A 108 -14.34 -5.91 -11.67
CA GLU A 108 -14.03 -6.24 -13.07
C GLU A 108 -14.11 -5.00 -13.97
N LYS A 109 -15.24 -4.28 -13.94
CA LYS A 109 -15.40 -3.00 -14.67
C LYS A 109 -14.29 -1.98 -14.40
N GLN A 110 -13.69 -1.98 -13.22
CA GLN A 110 -12.57 -1.08 -12.89
C GLN A 110 -11.25 -1.59 -13.46
N ARG A 111 -11.04 -2.91 -13.50
CA ARG A 111 -9.88 -3.52 -14.17
C ARG A 111 -9.96 -3.27 -15.67
N ASP A 112 -11.11 -3.50 -16.28
CA ASP A 112 -11.34 -3.27 -17.72
C ASP A 112 -11.11 -1.80 -18.08
N ALA A 113 -11.63 -0.87 -17.26
CA ALA A 113 -11.39 0.56 -17.44
C ALA A 113 -9.89 0.94 -17.37
N LEU A 114 -9.11 0.29 -16.48
CA LEU A 114 -7.67 0.52 -16.38
C LEU A 114 -6.91 -0.09 -17.57
N LEU A 115 -7.29 -1.28 -18.01
CA LEU A 115 -6.73 -1.91 -19.21
C LEU A 115 -6.99 -1.07 -20.46
N HIS A 116 -8.21 -0.54 -20.59
CA HIS A 116 -8.57 0.40 -21.65
C HIS A 116 -7.64 1.60 -21.70
N LEU A 117 -7.37 2.22 -20.55
CA LEU A 117 -6.44 3.34 -20.46
C LEU A 117 -5.00 2.92 -20.80
N ALA A 118 -4.57 1.75 -20.35
CA ALA A 118 -3.24 1.23 -20.66
C ALA A 118 -3.04 0.99 -22.18
N MET A 119 -4.12 0.71 -22.91
CA MET A 119 -4.13 0.58 -24.37
C MET A 119 -4.22 1.94 -25.11
N GLY A 120 -4.13 3.07 -24.40
CA GLY A 120 -4.21 4.41 -24.99
C GLY A 120 -5.63 4.90 -25.31
N LYS A 121 -6.67 4.13 -24.94
CA LYS A 121 -8.07 4.54 -25.15
C LYS A 121 -8.49 5.58 -24.11
N GLY A 122 -9.26 6.58 -24.53
CA GLY A 122 -9.72 7.66 -23.65
C GLY A 122 -11.02 7.35 -22.91
N ALA A 123 -11.41 8.26 -22.02
CA ALA A 123 -12.71 8.18 -21.32
C ALA A 123 -13.91 8.23 -22.27
N GLY A 124 -13.76 8.79 -23.47
CA GLY A 124 -14.79 8.80 -24.51
C GLY A 124 -15.04 7.42 -25.11
N ASP A 125 -13.96 6.68 -25.40
CA ASP A 125 -14.05 5.33 -25.98
C ASP A 125 -14.65 4.36 -24.96
N LEU A 126 -14.18 4.44 -23.70
CA LEU A 126 -14.76 3.67 -22.60
C LEU A 126 -16.26 3.99 -22.39
N ALA A 127 -16.66 5.26 -22.55
CA ALA A 127 -18.05 5.65 -22.41
C ALA A 127 -18.95 5.03 -23.49
N LYS A 128 -18.47 5.00 -24.74
CA LYS A 128 -19.18 4.34 -25.86
C LYS A 128 -19.32 2.84 -25.61
N GLU A 129 -18.24 2.18 -25.23
CA GLU A 129 -18.24 0.73 -24.99
C GLU A 129 -19.18 0.31 -23.85
N LEU A 130 -19.21 1.10 -22.79
CA LEU A 130 -20.05 0.82 -21.62
C LEU A 130 -21.48 1.36 -21.75
N GLY A 131 -21.82 2.09 -22.82
CA GLY A 131 -23.13 2.74 -22.99
C GLY A 131 -23.44 3.79 -21.90
N VAL A 132 -22.44 4.53 -21.43
CA VAL A 132 -22.59 5.53 -20.35
C VAL A 132 -22.09 6.91 -20.78
N SER A 133 -22.35 7.94 -19.96
CA SER A 133 -21.79 9.27 -20.22
C SER A 133 -20.27 9.31 -20.01
N ARG A 134 -19.58 10.20 -20.73
CA ARG A 134 -18.13 10.46 -20.55
C ARG A 134 -17.78 10.80 -19.10
N VAL A 135 -18.67 11.50 -18.38
CA VAL A 135 -18.50 11.83 -16.96
C VAL A 135 -18.55 10.58 -16.08
N ALA A 136 -19.45 9.63 -16.37
CA ALA A 136 -19.53 8.37 -15.64
C ALA A 136 -18.28 7.50 -15.88
N ALA A 137 -17.80 7.40 -17.12
CA ALA A 137 -16.55 6.71 -17.46
C ALA A 137 -15.35 7.34 -16.73
N LEU A 138 -15.26 8.67 -16.70
CA LEU A 138 -14.20 9.37 -15.96
C LEU A 138 -14.27 9.13 -14.44
N LYS A 139 -15.48 9.09 -13.87
CA LYS A 139 -15.68 8.73 -12.45
C LYS A 139 -15.22 7.30 -12.16
N LEU A 140 -15.50 6.36 -13.06
CA LEU A 140 -15.05 4.97 -12.95
C LEU A 140 -13.52 4.87 -12.94
N ILE A 141 -12.87 5.50 -13.93
CA ILE A 141 -11.41 5.60 -14.04
C ILE A 141 -10.80 6.18 -12.77
N ARG A 142 -11.28 7.35 -12.32
CA ARG A 142 -10.76 8.01 -11.11
C ARG A 142 -10.90 7.13 -9.88
N ARG A 143 -12.01 6.41 -9.74
CA ARG A 143 -12.20 5.46 -8.64
C ARG A 143 -11.22 4.29 -8.75
N ALA A 144 -11.02 3.74 -9.94
CA ALA A 144 -10.08 2.64 -10.16
C ALA A 144 -8.63 3.05 -9.83
N LEU A 145 -8.19 4.20 -10.34
CA LEU A 145 -6.85 4.76 -10.06
C LEU A 145 -6.63 5.03 -8.57
N LYS A 146 -7.62 5.59 -7.86
CA LYS A 146 -7.53 5.79 -6.40
C LYS A 146 -7.31 4.48 -5.65
N LYS A 147 -7.95 3.38 -6.09
CA LYS A 147 -7.74 2.06 -5.49
C LYS A 147 -6.36 1.51 -5.80
N VAL A 148 -5.89 1.61 -7.05
CA VAL A 148 -4.52 1.20 -7.42
C VAL A 148 -3.50 1.97 -6.60
N ALA A 149 -3.64 3.29 -6.51
CA ALA A 149 -2.78 4.16 -5.71
C ALA A 149 -2.87 3.92 -4.20
N LEU A 150 -3.81 3.10 -3.71
CA LEU A 150 -3.84 2.63 -2.33
C LEU A 150 -3.13 1.28 -2.17
N LEU A 151 -3.17 0.44 -3.21
CA LEU A 151 -2.73 -0.95 -3.19
C LEU A 151 -1.29 -1.18 -3.66
N VAL A 152 -0.76 -0.28 -4.50
CA VAL A 152 0.58 -0.34 -5.11
C VAL A 152 1.43 0.77 -4.55
#